data_AF-A0A924ZEJ5-F1
#
_entry.id   AF-A0A924ZEJ5-F1
#
_cell.length_a   1.000
_cell.length_b   1.000
_cell.length_c   1.000
_cell.angle_alpha   90.00
_cell.angle_beta   90.00
_cell.angle_gamma   90.00
#
_symmetry.space_group_name_H-M   'P 1'
#
loop_
_entity.id
_entity.type
_entity.pdbx_description
1 polymer ?
#
loop_
_entity_poly.entity_id
_entity_poly.type
_entity_poly.pdbx_seq_one_letter_code
_entity_poly.pdbx_strand_id
1 'polypeptide(L)' 'IERYNRTVRHEWLDQYIIETIEEAQDHATQWLWTYNNDRPNMGIGGITPAQELKLAA' A
#
# COMPACT_ATOMS: atom_id res chain seq x y z
N ILE A 1 9.03 2.44 -8.70
CA ILE A 1 8.54 1.04 -8.71
C ILE A 1 9.28 0.18 -7.68
N GLU A 2 10.61 0.16 -7.66
CA GLU A 2 11.37 -0.72 -6.74
C GLU A 2 11.08 -0.51 -5.23
N ARG A 3 11.04 0.74 -4.76
CA ARG A 3 10.73 1.04 -3.34
C ARG A 3 9.35 0.50 -2.94
N TYR A 4 8.34 0.70 -3.78
CA TYR A 4 6.98 0.22 -3.54
C TYR A 4 6.94 -1.30 -3.44
N ASN A 5 7.55 -2.01 -4.40
CA ASN A 5 7.59 -3.48 -4.41
C ASN A 5 8.33 -4.05 -3.20
N ARG A 6 9.39 -3.37 -2.73
CA ARG A 6 10.09 -3.77 -1.50
C ARG A 6 9.18 -3.63 -0.27
N THR A 7 8.45 -2.53 -0.17
CA THR A 7 7.49 -2.30 0.92
C THR A 7 6.37 -3.35 0.91
N VAL A 8 5.79 -3.62 -0.27
CA VAL A 8 4.79 -4.68 -0.48
C VAL A 8 5.31 -6.03 0.04
N ARG A 9 6.55 -6.40 -0.30
CA ARG A 9 7.11 -7.67 0.15
C ARG A 9 7.22 -7.75 1.67
N HIS A 10 7.86 -6.77 2.30
CA HIS A 10 8.17 -6.87 3.73
C HIS A 10 6.99 -6.57 4.67
N GLU A 11 6.07 -5.72 4.25
CA GLU A 11 4.95 -5.29 5.10
C GLU A 11 3.67 -6.08 4.86
N TRP A 12 3.57 -6.78 3.73
CA TRP A 12 2.42 -7.62 3.43
C TRP A 12 2.82 -9.08 3.18
N LEU A 13 3.59 -9.38 2.14
CA LEU A 13 3.84 -10.78 1.74
C LEU A 13 4.59 -11.59 2.81
N ASP A 14 5.49 -10.97 3.56
CA ASP A 14 6.26 -11.63 4.62
C ASP A 14 5.45 -11.81 5.93
N GLN A 15 4.25 -11.22 6.05
CA GLN A 15 3.44 -11.22 7.28
C GLN A 15 2.39 -12.34 7.34
N TYR A 16 1.98 -12.88 6.19
CA TYR A 16 0.85 -13.81 6.11
C TYR A 16 1.27 -15.11 5.41
N ILE A 17 0.82 -16.23 5.95
CA ILE A 17 0.73 -17.47 5.19
C ILE A 17 -0.59 -17.40 4.44
N ILE A 18 -0.51 -17.31 3.12
CA ILE A 18 -1.68 -17.20 2.23
C ILE A 18 -2.02 -18.61 1.75
N GLU A 19 -3.22 -19.08 2.06
CA GLU A 19 -3.67 -20.42 1.69
C GLU A 19 -4.56 -20.42 0.43
N THR A 20 -5.23 -19.29 0.17
CA THR A 20 -6.12 -19.11 -0.98
C THR A 20 -5.89 -17.81 -1.75
N ILE A 21 -6.39 -17.74 -2.98
CA ILE A 21 -6.32 -16.50 -3.78
C ILE A 21 -7.24 -15.44 -3.19
N GLU A 22 -8.41 -15.82 -2.67
CA GLU A 22 -9.34 -14.92 -2.01
C GLU A 22 -8.68 -14.21 -0.81
N GLU A 23 -8.00 -14.96 0.07
CA GLU A 23 -7.25 -14.37 1.19
C GLU A 23 -6.15 -13.41 0.71
N ALA A 24 -5.44 -13.77 -0.37
CA ALA A 24 -4.43 -12.90 -0.96
C ALA A 24 -5.03 -11.57 -1.41
N GLN A 25 -6.22 -11.62 -2.04
CA GLN A 25 -6.92 -10.44 -2.54
C GLN A 25 -7.46 -9.57 -1.41
N ASP A 26 -8.00 -10.17 -0.35
CA ASP A 26 -8.51 -9.43 0.81
C ASP A 26 -7.38 -8.69 1.52
N HIS A 27 -6.26 -9.38 1.81
CA HIS A 27 -5.10 -8.75 2.43
C HIS A 27 -4.47 -7.67 1.54
N ALA A 28 -4.36 -7.92 0.23
CA ALA A 28 -3.86 -6.94 -0.72
C ALA A 28 -4.75 -5.69 -0.74
N THR A 29 -6.07 -5.86 -0.74
CA THR A 29 -7.05 -4.76 -0.76
C THR A 29 -6.94 -3.91 0.48
N GLN A 30 -6.89 -4.53 1.66
CA GLN A 30 -6.74 -3.82 2.92
C GLN A 30 -5.40 -3.08 2.99
N TRP A 31 -4.31 -3.73 2.60
CA TRP A 31 -2.99 -3.12 2.62
C TRP A 31 -2.89 -1.93 1.65
N LEU A 32 -3.40 -2.08 0.43
CA LEU A 32 -3.45 -1.00 -0.56
C LEU A 32 -4.25 0.20 -0.05
N TRP A 33 -5.38 -0.05 0.62
CA TRP A 33 -6.18 1.02 1.21
C TRP A 33 -5.37 1.79 2.25
N THR A 34 -4.74 1.10 3.20
CA THR A 34 -3.93 1.73 4.26
C THR A 34 -2.73 2.48 3.66
N TYR A 35 -2.02 1.88 2.71
CA TYR A 35 -0.87 2.51 2.06
C TYR A 35 -1.26 3.82 1.35
N ASN A 36 -2.41 3.83 0.67
CA ASN A 36 -2.83 5.00 -0.11
C ASN A 36 -3.52 6.09 0.72
N ASN A 37 -4.22 5.71 1.80
CA ASN A 37 -5.05 6.64 2.57
C ASN A 37 -4.44 7.10 3.89
N ASP A 38 -3.60 6.28 4.53
CA ASP A 38 -3.07 6.59 5.86
C ASP A 38 -1.57 6.88 5.86
N ARG A 39 -0.82 6.36 4.88
CA ARG A 39 0.64 6.46 4.90
C ARG A 39 1.13 7.80 4.31
N PRO A 40 1.76 8.67 5.12
CA PRO A 40 2.42 9.86 4.61
C PRO A 40 3.65 9.49 3.77
N ASN A 41 3.80 10.13 2.61
CA ASN A 41 4.92 9.91 1.71
C ASN A 41 5.76 11.18 1.59
N MET A 42 6.97 11.15 2.16
CA MET A 42 7.90 12.28 2.14
C MET A 42 8.33 12.72 0.74
N GLY A 43 8.25 11.83 -0.27
CA GLY A 43 8.55 12.19 -1.66
C GLY A 43 7.52 13.13 -2.29
N ILE A 44 6.33 13.24 -1.70
CA ILE A 44 5.23 14.13 -2.13
C ILE A 44 4.89 15.15 -1.04
N GLY A 45 5.88 15.62 -0.27
CA GLY A 45 5.65 16.64 0.75
C GLY A 45 4.99 16.12 2.03
N GLY A 46 5.00 14.81 2.26
CA GLY A 46 4.51 14.21 3.52
C GLY A 46 3.01 13.99 3.56
N ILE A 47 2.29 14.22 2.47
CA ILE A 47 0.88 13.85 2.34
C ILE A 47 0.73 12.41 1.83
N THR A 48 -0.49 11.88 1.92
CA THR A 48 -0.83 10.54 1.46
C THR A 48 -1.00 10.51 -0.06
N PRO A 49 -0.78 9.37 -0.73
CA PRO A 49 -1.03 9.24 -2.16
C PRO A 49 -2.46 9.65 -2.58
N ALA A 50 -3.47 9.33 -1.77
CA ALA A 50 -4.85 9.72 -2.03
C ALA A 50 -5.07 11.23 -1.94
N GLN A 51 -4.38 11.94 -1.04
CA GLN A 51 -4.43 13.40 -0.96
C GLN A 51 -3.77 14.04 -2.18
N GLU A 52 -2.59 13.57 -2.58
CA GLU A 52 -1.91 14.06 -3.79
C GLU A 52 -2.79 13.87 -5.03
N LEU A 53 -3.43 12.71 -5.17
CA LEU A 53 -4.35 12.45 -6.28
C LEU A 53 -5.52 13.45 -6.31
N LYS A 54 -6.07 13.82 -5.13
CA LYS A 54 -7.15 14.82 -5.03
C LYS A 54 -6.67 16.24 -5.35
N LEU A 55 -5.41 16.57 -5.07
CA LEU A 55 -4.83 17.88 -5.37
C LEU A 55 -4.44 18.02 -6.86
N ALA A 56 -4.15 16.90 -7.51
CA ALA A 56 -3.81 16.85 -8.93
C ALA A 56 -5.03 16.85 -9.89
N ALA A 57 -6.25 16.72 -9.35
CA ALA A 57 -7.52 16.72 -10.08
C ALA A 57 -8.14 18.12 -10.14
#